data_AF-A0A9D6RXY6-F1
#
_entry.id   AF-A0A9D6RXY6-F1
#
_cell.length_a   1.000
_cell.length_b   1.000
_cell.length_c   1.000
_cell.angle_alpha   90.00
_cell.angle_beta   90.00
_cell.angle_gamma   90.00
#
_symmetry.space_group_name_H-M   'P 1'
#
loop_
_entity.id
_entity.type
_entity.pdbx_description
1 polymer ?
#
loop_
_entity_poly.entity_id
_entity_poly.type
_entity_poly.pdbx_seq_one_letter_code
_entity_poly.pdbx_strand_id
1 'polypeptide(L)'
;MGKRQGQEGKPKARRAQQRPAPEATVAPQQLTAPQAAVDLAGELPLLPLQSTVVFPGTLTSLQVWRDGALQLLAEYPADGTTVALVVQKDLESLDPGPEDLYQIGVAAKLVNRLNLPGNKVQVFLQGVARIKIERVTQAKPYFQAVVSPIVEPEPQGVRINALMGQTFARFEEMVNLSDRLPPELLNLLAINLEGPGRLADLIAYYLQFEVAEKQRILEAIDPQQRLELVMNLLNREIKLLQIQSDIEQKTSFDLEKSQREMYLRQQLEVIRRELGEEDPRGGDLRLIQERLAAVGLPEYAHKEADAELARLALLSPASSEYGVVRTYLEWLYELPWNQLSASTVDLAHARQVLDSEHEGLEQVKQRILEYLAVLKLKADLRGPILCLAGPPGVGKTSLGRSIARALGRQFVRLSVGGVRDEAEIRGHRRTYIGALPGRILQELRRAGTRNPVFMIDEVDKIGAGAQGDPAAALLEVLDLEQNRAFS
;
A
#
# COMPACT_ATOMS: atom_id res chain seq x y z
N MET A 1 -32.67 -37.45 -61.89
CA MET A 1 -32.51 -36.27 -61.01
C MET A 1 -31.32 -36.51 -60.11
N GLY A 2 -30.31 -35.68 -59.91
CA GLY A 2 -29.89 -34.39 -60.43
C GLY A 2 -28.42 -34.23 -59.96
N LYS A 3 -27.58 -33.69 -60.85
CA LYS A 3 -26.11 -33.71 -60.81
C LYS A 3 -25.48 -33.02 -59.60
N ARG A 4 -24.39 -33.59 -59.07
CA ARG A 4 -23.16 -33.02 -58.44
C ARG A 4 -22.36 -34.24 -57.95
N GLN A 5 -21.03 -34.38 -58.00
CA GLN A 5 -19.87 -33.59 -58.41
C GLN A 5 -18.70 -34.58 -58.35
N GLY A 6 -17.66 -34.40 -59.18
CA GLY A 6 -16.36 -35.03 -58.93
C GLY A 6 -15.62 -35.44 -60.19
N GLN A 7 -14.82 -34.54 -60.75
CA GLN A 7 -13.47 -34.88 -61.21
C GLN A 7 -12.68 -33.61 -61.58
N GLU A 8 -11.55 -33.47 -60.90
CA GLU A 8 -10.23 -33.04 -61.35
C GLU A 8 -10.05 -31.77 -62.21
N GLY A 9 -9.29 -30.83 -61.68
CA GLY A 9 -8.69 -29.74 -62.44
C GLY A 9 -7.71 -28.91 -61.60
N LYS A 10 -6.42 -29.20 -61.73
CA LYS A 10 -5.27 -28.44 -61.19
C LYS A 10 -5.45 -26.91 -61.35
N PRO A 11 -5.07 -26.07 -60.36
CA PRO A 11 -4.97 -24.65 -60.59
C PRO A 11 -3.57 -24.23 -61.06
N LYS A 12 -3.61 -23.41 -62.11
CA LYS A 12 -2.51 -22.73 -62.80
C LYS A 12 -1.78 -21.74 -61.90
N ALA A 13 -0.46 -21.69 -62.04
CA ALA A 13 0.39 -20.61 -61.59
C ALA A 13 -0.01 -19.28 -62.29
N ARG A 14 -0.28 -18.24 -61.50
CA ARG A 14 -0.30 -16.84 -61.95
C ARG A 14 0.68 -16.05 -61.08
N ARG A 15 1.76 -15.61 -61.72
CA ARG A 15 2.70 -14.61 -61.22
C ARG A 15 1.95 -13.31 -60.95
N ALA A 16 1.95 -12.86 -59.69
CA ALA A 16 1.63 -11.49 -59.32
C ALA A 16 2.95 -10.76 -59.06
N GLN A 17 3.19 -9.71 -59.84
CA GLN A 17 4.29 -8.77 -59.69
C GLN A 17 4.07 -7.97 -58.40
N GLN A 18 4.94 -8.13 -57.40
CA GLN A 18 5.08 -7.18 -56.31
C GLN A 18 6.17 -6.17 -56.70
N ARG A 19 5.77 -4.89 -56.80
CA ARG A 19 6.69 -3.75 -56.86
C ARG A 19 7.24 -3.52 -55.44
N PRO A 20 8.56 -3.36 -55.24
CA PRO A 20 9.07 -2.91 -53.95
C PRO A 20 8.78 -1.41 -53.78
N ALA A 21 8.33 -1.01 -52.60
CA ALA A 21 8.29 0.38 -52.17
C ALA A 21 9.74 0.85 -51.90
N PRO A 22 10.10 2.12 -52.18
CA PRO A 22 11.45 2.61 -51.93
C PRO A 22 11.65 2.84 -50.43
N GLU A 23 12.50 2.04 -49.81
CA GLU A 23 13.11 2.35 -48.52
C GLU A 23 14.02 3.56 -48.70
N ALA A 24 13.54 4.73 -48.28
CA ALA A 24 14.38 5.91 -48.11
C ALA A 24 15.30 5.67 -46.91
N THR A 25 16.50 5.15 -47.18
CA THR A 25 17.58 5.04 -46.20
C THR A 25 18.06 6.44 -45.84
N VAL A 26 17.47 7.04 -44.81
CA VAL A 26 18.01 8.26 -44.21
C VAL A 26 19.19 7.85 -43.33
N ALA A 27 20.39 8.00 -43.86
CA ALA A 27 21.62 7.82 -43.09
C ALA A 27 21.62 8.78 -41.88
N PRO A 28 22.02 8.34 -40.68
CA PRO A 28 22.15 9.23 -39.54
C PRO A 28 23.27 10.23 -39.83
N GLN A 29 22.90 11.49 -40.06
CA GLN A 29 23.85 12.58 -40.12
C GLN A 29 24.52 12.69 -38.75
N GLN A 30 25.83 12.45 -38.72
CA GLN A 30 26.68 12.76 -37.58
C GLN A 30 26.53 14.24 -37.26
N LEU A 31 25.82 14.56 -36.18
CA LEU A 31 25.82 15.88 -35.56
C LEU A 31 27.15 16.06 -34.83
N THR A 32 28.23 16.23 -35.57
CA THR A 32 29.47 16.82 -35.06
C THR A 32 29.12 18.19 -34.48
N ALA A 33 29.49 18.41 -33.22
CA ALA A 33 29.22 19.66 -32.52
C ALA A 33 29.83 20.84 -33.29
N PRO A 34 29.04 21.83 -33.75
CA PRO A 34 29.59 23.13 -34.04
C PRO A 34 29.71 23.85 -32.70
N GLN A 35 30.89 23.81 -32.08
CA GLN A 35 31.34 24.91 -31.21
C GLN A 35 31.63 26.14 -32.09
N ALA A 36 30.61 26.62 -32.82
CA ALA A 36 30.64 27.98 -33.32
C ALA A 36 30.33 28.84 -32.10
N ALA A 37 31.31 29.66 -31.68
CA ALA A 37 31.12 30.68 -30.67
C ALA A 37 29.99 31.61 -31.11
N VAL A 38 28.76 31.29 -30.71
CA VAL A 38 27.65 32.22 -30.78
C VAL A 38 27.96 33.25 -29.71
N ASP A 39 28.10 34.51 -30.11
CA ASP A 39 28.22 35.62 -29.16
C ASP A 39 26.88 35.77 -28.45
N LEU A 40 26.73 35.02 -27.35
CA LEU A 40 25.52 34.95 -26.53
C LEU A 40 25.52 36.04 -25.45
N ALA A 41 26.58 36.85 -25.37
CA ALA A 41 26.67 37.94 -24.43
C ALA A 41 25.89 39.14 -24.98
N GLY A 42 24.78 39.49 -24.31
CA GLY A 42 23.95 40.58 -24.77
C GLY A 42 22.54 40.55 -24.18
N GLU A 43 21.68 41.40 -24.74
CA GLU A 43 20.28 41.47 -24.38
C GLU A 43 19.48 40.50 -25.25
N LEU A 44 18.80 39.55 -24.61
CA LEU A 44 17.96 38.55 -25.29
C LEU A 44 16.51 38.64 -24.81
N PRO A 45 15.54 38.36 -25.71
CA PRO A 45 14.17 38.11 -25.29
C PRO A 45 14.12 36.84 -24.42
N LEU A 46 13.40 36.92 -23.31
CA LEU A 46 13.31 35.86 -22.31
C LEU A 46 11.89 35.28 -22.27
N LEU A 47 11.81 33.95 -22.29
CA LEU A 47 10.57 33.19 -22.18
C LEU A 47 10.58 32.39 -20.86
N PRO A 48 9.69 32.72 -19.90
CA PRO A 48 9.57 31.95 -18.67
C PRO A 48 8.90 30.60 -18.95
N LEU A 49 9.47 29.53 -18.40
CA LEU A 49 9.00 28.16 -18.51
C LEU A 49 8.32 27.72 -17.20
N GLN A 50 7.15 27.10 -17.32
CA GLN A 50 6.39 26.64 -16.15
C GLN A 50 6.61 25.16 -15.84
N SER A 51 6.57 24.30 -16.86
CA SER A 51 6.40 22.86 -16.66
C SER A 51 7.60 22.04 -17.11
N THR A 52 8.68 22.68 -17.57
CA THR A 52 9.83 21.97 -18.12
C THR A 52 11.10 22.80 -18.06
N VAL A 53 12.22 22.10 -18.09
CA VAL A 53 13.58 22.65 -18.15
C VAL A 53 14.18 22.23 -19.49
N VAL A 54 14.72 23.19 -20.23
CA VAL A 54 15.42 22.91 -21.49
C VAL A 54 16.90 22.71 -21.17
N PHE A 55 17.55 21.76 -21.85
CA PHE A 55 18.98 21.49 -21.70
C PHE A 55 19.75 21.80 -22.99
N PRO A 56 21.04 22.17 -22.90
CA PRO A 56 21.88 22.37 -24.09
C PRO A 56 21.94 21.13 -25.00
N GLY A 57 21.96 21.35 -26.32
CA GLY A 57 22.03 20.28 -27.32
C GLY A 57 20.73 19.51 -27.55
N THR A 58 19.63 19.87 -26.86
CA THR A 58 18.32 19.22 -27.00
C THR A 58 17.38 20.03 -27.90
N LEU A 59 16.48 19.33 -28.61
CA LEU A 59 15.40 19.94 -29.40
C LEU A 59 14.09 19.77 -28.62
N THR A 60 13.60 20.84 -27.99
CA THR A 60 12.39 20.82 -27.17
C THR A 60 11.22 21.45 -27.94
N SER A 61 10.03 20.85 -27.84
CA SER A 61 8.79 21.44 -28.33
C SER A 61 7.98 22.01 -27.18
N LEU A 62 7.57 23.28 -27.28
CA LEU A 62 6.75 23.95 -26.28
C LEU A 62 5.47 24.48 -26.89
N GLN A 63 4.35 24.32 -26.19
CA GLN A 63 3.11 25.02 -26.52
C GLN A 63 3.06 26.33 -25.74
N VAL A 64 2.77 27.42 -26.46
CA VAL A 64 2.75 28.78 -25.95
C VAL A 64 1.38 29.38 -26.24
N TRP A 65 0.78 30.02 -25.23
CA TRP A 65 -0.55 30.64 -25.33
C TRP A 65 -0.69 31.95 -24.54
N ARG A 66 0.33 32.34 -23.75
CA ARG A 66 0.30 33.60 -22.99
C ARG A 66 0.55 34.79 -23.91
N ASP A 67 -0.20 35.87 -23.72
CA ASP A 67 -0.15 37.05 -24.59
C ASP A 67 1.26 37.62 -24.75
N GLY A 68 2.03 37.76 -23.66
CA GLY A 68 3.41 38.25 -23.72
C GLY A 68 4.33 37.33 -24.54
N ALA A 69 4.21 36.02 -24.36
CA ALA A 69 5.00 35.06 -25.12
C ALA A 69 4.57 34.97 -26.60
N LEU A 70 3.28 35.14 -26.89
CA LEU A 70 2.77 35.25 -28.26
C LEU A 70 3.27 36.53 -28.95
N GLN A 71 3.35 37.65 -28.22
CA GLN A 71 3.90 38.91 -28.72
C GLN A 71 5.41 38.78 -29.01
N LEU A 72 6.19 38.18 -28.10
CA LEU A 72 7.59 37.86 -28.34
C LEU A 72 7.75 37.05 -29.63
N LEU A 73 6.98 35.97 -29.78
CA LEU A 73 7.05 35.12 -30.98
C LEU A 73 6.52 35.79 -32.26
N ALA A 74 5.74 36.87 -32.14
CA ALA A 74 5.28 37.66 -33.28
C ALA A 74 6.33 38.69 -33.72
N GLU A 75 7.09 39.25 -32.78
CA GLU A 75 8.13 40.24 -33.04
C GLU A 75 9.43 39.60 -33.55
N TYR A 76 9.72 38.38 -33.12
CA TYR A 76 10.92 37.64 -33.53
C TYR A 76 10.59 36.46 -34.46
N PRO A 77 11.01 36.47 -35.74
CA PRO A 77 10.76 35.40 -36.69
C PRO A 77 11.52 34.10 -36.36
N ALA A 78 11.02 32.97 -36.88
CA ALA A 78 11.50 31.63 -36.55
C ALA A 78 12.93 31.32 -37.03
N ASP A 79 13.49 32.10 -37.96
CA ASP A 79 14.79 31.83 -38.55
C ASP A 79 15.92 32.53 -37.78
N GLY A 80 16.52 31.81 -36.82
CA GLY A 80 17.78 32.21 -36.20
C GLY A 80 17.67 33.10 -34.95
N THR A 81 16.45 33.43 -34.51
CA THR A 81 16.23 34.13 -33.24
C THR A 81 16.73 33.27 -32.07
N THR A 82 17.57 33.87 -31.23
CA THR A 82 17.98 33.27 -29.96
C THR A 82 17.11 33.84 -28.83
N VAL A 83 16.52 32.96 -28.03
CA VAL A 83 15.70 33.30 -26.87
C VAL A 83 16.34 32.72 -25.61
N ALA A 84 16.23 33.44 -24.49
CA ALA A 84 16.59 32.95 -23.17
C ALA A 84 15.42 32.16 -22.58
N LEU A 85 15.63 30.91 -22.22
CA LEU A 85 14.62 30.04 -21.61
C LEU A 85 14.96 29.83 -20.14
N VAL A 86 14.06 30.23 -19.25
CA VAL A 86 14.31 30.24 -17.81
C VAL A 86 13.08 29.73 -17.09
N VAL A 87 13.26 28.85 -16.12
CA VAL A 87 12.17 28.29 -15.32
C VAL A 87 11.69 29.34 -14.31
N GLN A 88 10.39 29.38 -14.03
CA GLN A 88 9.84 30.15 -12.90
C GLN A 88 9.88 29.31 -11.61
N LYS A 89 10.15 29.94 -10.47
CA LYS A 89 10.23 29.30 -9.15
C LYS A 89 8.87 28.79 -8.68
N ASP A 90 7.85 29.63 -8.80
CA ASP A 90 6.46 29.24 -8.53
C ASP A 90 5.80 28.78 -9.84
N LEU A 91 5.59 27.47 -10.00
CA LEU A 91 5.04 26.87 -11.22
C LEU A 91 3.54 27.20 -11.41
N GLU A 92 2.83 27.62 -10.36
CA GLU A 92 1.40 27.93 -10.40
C GLU A 92 1.11 29.39 -10.79
N SER A 93 2.09 30.28 -10.63
CA SER A 93 1.93 31.69 -10.97
C SER A 93 1.70 31.94 -12.47
N LEU A 94 0.65 32.71 -12.77
CA LEU A 94 0.23 33.06 -14.13
C LEU A 94 0.99 34.26 -14.72
N ASP A 95 1.48 35.16 -13.87
CA ASP A 95 2.21 36.38 -14.25
C ASP A 95 3.45 36.51 -13.35
N PRO A 96 4.51 35.71 -13.60
CA PRO A 96 5.71 35.71 -12.77
C PRO A 96 6.40 37.08 -12.87
N GLY A 97 6.89 37.61 -11.74
CA GLY A 97 7.78 38.76 -11.73
C GLY A 97 9.24 38.38 -12.03
N PRO A 98 10.14 39.37 -12.24
CA PRO A 98 11.58 39.11 -12.42
C PRO A 98 12.21 38.29 -11.29
N GLU A 99 11.79 38.52 -10.04
CA GLU A 99 12.31 37.84 -8.85
C GLU A 99 11.86 36.37 -8.75
N ASP A 100 10.79 36.02 -9.47
CA ASP A 100 10.21 34.68 -9.51
C ASP A 100 10.93 33.79 -10.52
N LEU A 101 11.94 34.29 -11.23
CA LEU A 101 12.70 33.52 -12.22
C LEU A 101 13.97 32.93 -11.58
N TYR A 102 14.35 31.73 -12.03
CA TYR A 102 15.68 31.20 -11.74
C TYR A 102 16.76 32.04 -12.44
N GLN A 103 17.97 32.09 -11.87
CA GLN A 103 19.07 32.88 -12.46
C GLN A 103 19.79 32.15 -13.60
N ILE A 104 19.77 30.82 -13.61
CA ILE A 104 20.41 30.00 -14.65
C ILE A 104 19.33 29.46 -15.57
N GLY A 105 19.52 29.67 -16.87
CA GLY A 105 18.66 29.21 -17.94
C GLY A 105 19.46 28.69 -19.13
N VAL A 106 18.78 28.53 -20.27
CA VAL A 106 19.40 28.08 -21.52
C VAL A 106 19.10 29.07 -22.64
N ALA A 107 20.14 29.48 -23.35
CA ALA A 107 19.96 30.13 -24.64
C ALA A 107 19.53 29.08 -25.67
N ALA A 108 18.40 29.31 -26.33
CA ALA A 108 17.86 28.40 -27.32
C ALA A 108 17.58 29.12 -28.63
N LYS A 109 17.87 28.46 -29.75
CA LYS A 109 17.49 28.95 -31.08
C LYS A 109 16.07 28.49 -31.39
N LEU A 110 15.23 29.42 -31.82
CA LEU A 110 13.96 29.07 -32.44
C LEU A 110 14.26 28.39 -33.77
N VAL A 111 13.75 27.17 -33.94
CA VAL A 111 13.97 26.34 -35.15
C VAL A 111 12.75 26.35 -36.04
N ASN A 112 11.57 26.24 -35.44
CA ASN A 112 10.31 26.20 -36.19
C ASN A 112 9.14 26.67 -35.31
N ARG A 113 8.07 27.14 -35.96
CA ARG A 113 6.83 27.60 -35.34
C ARG A 113 5.63 27.06 -36.12
N LEU A 114 4.69 26.46 -35.40
CA LEU A 114 3.41 25.99 -35.93
C LEU A 114 2.27 26.71 -35.20
N ASN A 115 1.44 27.44 -35.94
CA ASN A 115 0.24 28.04 -35.38
C ASN A 115 -0.84 26.95 -35.26
N LEU A 116 -1.41 26.79 -34.07
CA LEU A 116 -2.48 25.86 -33.77
C LEU A 116 -3.83 26.60 -33.66
N PRO A 117 -4.97 25.90 -33.79
CA PRO A 117 -6.29 26.50 -33.54
C PRO A 117 -6.41 27.06 -32.11
N GLY A 118 -7.16 28.15 -31.94
CA GLY A 118 -7.47 28.73 -30.62
C GLY A 118 -6.36 29.61 -30.01
N ASN A 119 -5.63 30.37 -30.83
CA ASN A 119 -4.56 31.28 -30.41
C ASN A 119 -3.39 30.59 -29.66
N LYS A 120 -3.11 29.34 -30.02
CA LYS A 120 -1.99 28.57 -29.47
C LYS A 120 -0.90 28.47 -30.53
N VAL A 121 0.35 28.50 -30.09
CA VAL A 121 1.51 28.36 -30.97
C VAL A 121 2.40 27.26 -30.41
N GLN A 122 2.76 26.30 -31.25
CA GLN A 122 3.77 25.31 -30.93
C GLN A 122 5.11 25.75 -31.51
N VAL A 123 6.12 25.89 -30.65
CA VAL A 123 7.49 26.25 -31.04
C VAL A 123 8.43 25.08 -30.83
N PHE A 124 9.44 25.00 -31.68
CA PHE A 124 10.54 24.05 -31.58
C PHE A 124 11.82 24.82 -31.33
N LEU A 125 12.48 24.51 -30.22
CA LEU A 125 13.62 25.27 -29.69
C LEU A 125 14.81 24.33 -29.54
N GLN A 126 15.96 24.71 -30.07
CA GLN A 126 17.21 23.99 -29.91
C GLN A 126 18.05 24.67 -28.82
N GLY A 127 18.27 24.00 -27.70
CA GLY A 127 19.16 24.48 -26.65
C GLY A 127 20.60 24.58 -27.16
N VAL A 128 21.24 25.73 -26.94
CA VAL A 128 22.60 26.01 -27.41
C VAL A 128 23.59 25.92 -26.25
N ALA A 129 23.39 26.73 -25.22
CA ALA A 129 24.30 26.81 -24.08
C ALA A 129 23.58 27.27 -22.82
N ARG A 130 24.16 26.94 -21.66
CA ARG A 130 23.76 27.52 -20.38
C ARG A 130 24.07 29.00 -20.35
N ILE A 131 23.16 29.77 -19.79
CA ILE A 131 23.31 31.21 -19.60
C ILE A 131 22.95 31.58 -18.17
N LYS A 132 23.57 32.66 -17.69
CA LYS A 132 23.19 33.34 -16.46
C LYS A 132 22.46 34.62 -16.82
N ILE A 133 21.33 34.87 -16.16
CA ILE A 133 20.65 36.16 -16.21
C ILE A 133 21.38 37.12 -15.28
N GLU A 134 21.96 38.18 -15.84
CA GLU A 134 22.61 39.22 -15.04
C GLU A 134 21.58 40.23 -14.52
N ARG A 135 20.62 40.63 -15.38
CA ARG A 135 19.50 41.49 -14.99
C ARG A 135 18.37 41.43 -16.02
N VAL A 136 17.15 41.63 -15.54
CA VAL A 136 15.96 41.84 -16.38
C VAL A 136 15.84 43.34 -16.69
N THR A 137 15.82 43.70 -17.97
CA THR A 137 15.73 45.09 -18.46
C THR A 137 14.30 45.51 -18.77
N GLN A 138 13.44 44.55 -19.13
CA GLN A 138 12.03 44.75 -19.43
C GLN A 138 11.20 43.58 -18.91
N ALA A 139 9.99 43.85 -18.38
CA ALA A 139 9.04 42.81 -17.97
C ALA A 139 7.79 42.72 -18.86
N LYS A 140 7.34 43.85 -19.44
CA LYS A 140 6.15 43.92 -20.32
C LYS A 140 6.53 44.58 -21.65
N PRO A 141 5.95 44.17 -22.79
CA PRO A 141 4.96 43.10 -22.96
C PRO A 141 5.47 41.67 -22.70
N TYR A 142 6.78 41.48 -22.80
CA TYR A 142 7.49 40.25 -22.48
C TYR A 142 8.84 40.59 -21.85
N PHE A 143 9.52 39.59 -21.30
CA PHE A 143 10.80 39.78 -20.64
C PHE A 143 11.94 40.03 -21.63
N GLN A 144 12.78 41.00 -21.32
CA GLN A 144 14.12 41.12 -21.90
C GLN A 144 15.13 41.09 -20.76
N ALA A 145 16.26 40.41 -21.00
CA ALA A 145 17.29 40.25 -20.00
C ALA A 145 18.68 40.33 -20.64
N VAL A 146 19.61 40.92 -19.89
CA VAL A 146 21.03 40.82 -20.20
C VAL A 146 21.52 39.48 -19.68
N VAL A 147 22.12 38.69 -20.56
CA VAL A 147 22.58 37.34 -20.26
C VAL A 147 24.06 37.17 -20.59
N SER A 148 24.72 36.27 -19.86
CA SER A 148 26.10 35.88 -20.09
C SER A 148 26.19 34.35 -20.29
N PRO A 149 26.97 33.86 -21.27
CA PRO A 149 27.20 32.42 -21.41
C PRO A 149 27.99 31.88 -20.23
N ILE A 150 27.60 30.72 -19.73
CA ILE A 150 28.34 30.02 -18.68
C ILE A 150 29.39 29.11 -19.34
N VAL A 151 30.66 29.33 -19.02
CA VAL A 151 31.76 28.45 -19.44
C VAL A 151 31.85 27.29 -18.45
N GLU A 152 31.67 26.07 -18.97
CA GLU A 152 31.80 24.85 -18.16
C GLU A 152 33.29 24.48 -18.01
N PRO A 153 33.75 24.04 -16.82
CA PRO A 153 35.12 23.59 -16.64
C PRO A 153 35.39 22.34 -17.47
N GLU A 154 36.61 22.21 -18.01
CA GLU A 154 36.97 21.01 -18.76
C GLU A 154 36.98 19.79 -17.84
N PRO A 155 36.27 18.70 -18.21
CA PRO A 155 36.28 17.48 -17.45
C PRO A 155 37.61 16.77 -17.60
N GLN A 156 38.39 16.67 -16.51
CA GLN A 156 39.68 15.97 -16.52
C GLN A 156 39.76 14.90 -15.42
N GLY A 157 40.29 13.72 -15.76
CA GLY A 157 40.66 12.68 -14.81
C GLY A 157 39.97 11.32 -15.00
N VAL A 158 40.58 10.28 -14.44
CA VAL A 158 40.06 8.89 -14.53
C VAL A 158 38.71 8.74 -13.82
N ARG A 159 38.48 9.52 -12.76
CA ARG A 159 37.27 9.46 -11.94
C ARG A 159 36.00 9.84 -12.70
N ILE A 160 36.04 10.89 -13.51
CA ILE A 160 34.86 11.33 -14.28
C ILE A 160 34.51 10.32 -15.38
N ASN A 161 35.52 9.70 -16.02
CA ASN A 161 35.29 8.64 -16.99
C ASN A 161 34.64 7.40 -16.37
N ALA A 162 35.09 7.00 -15.18
CA ALA A 162 34.45 5.92 -14.43
C ALA A 162 32.99 6.26 -14.05
N LEU A 163 32.74 7.50 -13.64
CA LEU A 163 31.40 7.99 -13.32
C LEU A 163 30.47 7.99 -14.53
N MET A 164 30.96 8.40 -15.71
CA MET A 164 30.19 8.32 -16.96
C MET A 164 29.79 6.87 -17.27
N GLY A 165 30.74 5.93 -17.22
CA GLY A 165 30.46 4.51 -17.50
C GLY A 165 29.43 3.93 -16.54
N GLN A 166 29.52 4.26 -15.24
CA GLN A 166 28.52 3.86 -14.26
C GLN A 166 27.16 4.51 -14.51
N THR A 167 27.14 5.79 -14.91
CA THR A 167 25.89 6.54 -15.14
C THR A 167 25.16 5.96 -16.34
N PHE A 168 25.91 5.64 -17.40
CA PHE A 168 25.39 4.98 -18.59
C PHE A 168 24.83 3.59 -18.26
N ALA A 169 25.56 2.77 -17.48
CA ALA A 169 25.08 1.45 -17.07
C ALA A 169 23.79 1.52 -16.24
N ARG A 170 23.67 2.52 -15.35
CA ARG A 170 22.40 2.76 -14.62
C ARG A 170 21.28 3.21 -15.54
N PHE A 171 21.56 4.08 -16.50
CA PHE A 171 20.57 4.46 -17.50
C PHE A 171 20.12 3.25 -18.34
N GLU A 172 21.03 2.35 -18.71
CA GLU A 172 20.72 1.09 -19.41
C GLU A 172 19.80 0.18 -18.57
N GLU A 173 20.11 0.00 -17.28
CA GLU A 173 19.24 -0.72 -16.35
C GLU A 173 17.84 -0.10 -16.28
N MET A 174 17.75 1.23 -16.19
CA MET A 174 16.49 1.96 -16.17
C MET A 174 15.66 1.75 -17.45
N VAL A 175 16.29 1.80 -18.64
CA VAL A 175 15.61 1.53 -19.93
C VAL A 175 15.08 0.10 -19.98
N ASN A 176 15.85 -0.87 -19.48
CA ASN A 176 15.42 -2.27 -19.46
C ASN A 176 14.30 -2.57 -18.46
N LEU A 177 14.16 -1.75 -17.41
CA LEU A 177 13.09 -1.89 -16.40
C LEU A 177 11.81 -1.13 -16.76
N SER A 178 11.88 -0.15 -17.68
CA SER A 178 10.75 0.73 -18.01
C SER A 178 10.33 0.59 -19.45
N ASP A 179 9.16 -0.04 -19.68
CA ASP A 179 8.52 -0.17 -20.99
C ASP A 179 8.20 1.17 -21.70
N ARG A 180 8.24 2.29 -20.96
CA ARG A 180 7.99 3.63 -21.50
C ARG A 180 9.16 4.20 -22.28
N LEU A 181 10.37 3.67 -22.11
CA LEU A 181 11.58 4.20 -22.71
C LEU A 181 11.98 3.35 -23.92
N PRO A 182 12.05 3.92 -25.13
CA PRO A 182 12.48 3.18 -26.31
C PRO A 182 13.94 2.72 -26.18
N PRO A 183 14.27 1.46 -26.49
CA PRO A 183 15.65 0.95 -26.46
C PRO A 183 16.62 1.75 -27.34
N GLU A 184 16.10 2.39 -28.39
CA GLU A 184 16.87 3.24 -29.30
C GLU A 184 17.55 4.43 -28.60
N LEU A 185 17.06 4.84 -27.42
CA LEU A 185 17.70 5.89 -26.61
C LEU A 185 19.12 5.51 -26.18
N LEU A 186 19.39 4.22 -25.96
CA LEU A 186 20.73 3.74 -25.60
C LEU A 186 21.74 4.03 -26.70
N ASN A 187 21.35 3.84 -27.96
CA ASN A 187 22.20 4.12 -29.11
C ASN A 187 22.49 5.62 -29.22
N LEU A 188 21.49 6.48 -28.99
CA LEU A 188 21.66 7.94 -29.01
C LEU A 188 22.62 8.41 -27.91
N LEU A 189 22.52 7.85 -26.71
CA LEU A 189 23.39 8.23 -25.59
C LEU A 189 24.80 7.65 -25.72
N ALA A 190 24.94 6.44 -26.28
CA ALA A 190 26.24 5.82 -26.53
C ALA A 190 27.12 6.69 -27.45
N ILE A 191 26.51 7.33 -28.45
CA ILE A 191 27.21 8.26 -29.36
C ILE A 191 27.71 9.53 -28.62
N ASN A 192 27.11 9.86 -27.47
CA ASN A 192 27.43 11.07 -26.69
C ASN A 192 28.28 10.79 -25.44
N LEU A 193 28.88 9.60 -25.32
CA LEU A 193 29.74 9.18 -24.20
C LEU A 193 31.04 10.00 -24.09
N GLU A 194 31.38 10.86 -25.07
CA GLU A 194 32.60 11.66 -25.05
C GLU A 194 32.50 12.92 -24.15
N GLY A 195 31.29 13.33 -23.74
CA GLY A 195 31.08 14.54 -22.97
C GLY A 195 30.27 14.31 -21.67
N PRO A 196 30.87 14.37 -20.46
CA PRO A 196 30.17 14.08 -19.21
C PRO A 196 29.00 15.01 -18.94
N GLY A 197 29.17 16.31 -19.19
CA GLY A 197 28.09 17.30 -19.03
C GLY A 197 26.95 17.06 -20.01
N ARG A 198 27.29 16.72 -21.27
CA ARG A 198 26.31 16.40 -22.32
C ARG A 198 25.54 15.12 -22.02
N LEU A 199 26.21 14.09 -21.51
CA LEU A 199 25.57 12.85 -21.08
C LEU A 199 24.54 13.11 -19.97
N ALA A 200 24.92 13.87 -18.95
CA ALA A 200 24.02 14.24 -17.85
C ALA A 200 22.79 15.02 -18.36
N ASP A 201 23.00 15.98 -19.27
CA ASP A 201 21.95 16.81 -19.85
C ASP A 201 20.95 15.99 -20.68
N LEU A 202 21.43 15.07 -21.50
CA LEU A 202 20.59 14.20 -22.30
C LEU A 202 19.78 13.23 -21.43
N ILE A 203 20.38 12.65 -20.39
CA ILE A 203 19.66 11.79 -19.45
C ILE A 203 18.56 12.59 -18.73
N ALA A 204 18.87 13.79 -18.23
CA ALA A 204 17.89 14.66 -17.57
C ALA A 204 16.77 15.13 -18.51
N TYR A 205 17.06 15.25 -19.80
CA TYR A 205 16.07 15.56 -20.83
C TYR A 205 15.08 14.40 -21.05
N TYR A 206 15.58 13.18 -21.29
CA TYR A 206 14.73 12.03 -21.60
C TYR A 206 13.96 11.49 -20.40
N LEU A 207 14.50 11.65 -19.19
CA LEU A 207 13.84 11.17 -17.97
C LEU A 207 12.86 12.19 -17.40
N GLN A 208 11.78 11.70 -16.81
CA GLN A 208 10.69 12.51 -16.25
C GLN A 208 10.94 12.88 -14.78
N PHE A 209 12.08 13.51 -14.49
CA PHE A 209 12.34 14.08 -13.16
C PHE A 209 11.49 15.32 -12.88
N GLU A 210 11.32 15.65 -11.60
CA GLU A 210 10.63 16.88 -11.20
C GLU A 210 11.36 18.11 -11.72
N VAL A 211 10.62 19.18 -12.03
CA VAL A 211 11.17 20.44 -12.58
C VAL A 211 12.26 21.00 -11.66
N ALA A 212 12.06 20.96 -10.34
CA ALA A 212 13.06 21.40 -9.37
C ALA A 212 14.36 20.59 -9.43
N GLU A 213 14.27 19.29 -9.68
CA GLU A 213 15.45 18.42 -9.81
C GLU A 213 16.18 18.68 -11.13
N LYS A 214 15.43 18.83 -12.23
CA LYS A 214 15.99 19.23 -13.52
C LYS A 214 16.69 20.59 -13.45
N GLN A 215 16.11 21.55 -12.72
CA GLN A 215 16.71 22.85 -12.50
C GLN A 215 18.04 22.74 -11.72
N ARG A 216 18.11 21.90 -10.67
CA ARG A 216 19.38 21.64 -9.95
C ARG A 216 20.45 21.03 -10.86
N ILE A 217 20.07 20.15 -11.79
CA ILE A 217 21.00 19.58 -12.79
C ILE A 217 21.49 20.69 -13.74
N LEU A 218 20.59 21.59 -14.17
CA LEU A 218 20.95 22.71 -15.03
C LEU A 218 21.93 23.67 -14.33
N GLU A 219 21.70 23.94 -13.05
CA GLU A 219 22.52 24.83 -12.20
C GLU A 219 23.89 24.23 -11.81
N ALA A 220 24.05 22.91 -11.87
CA ALA A 220 25.34 22.26 -11.63
C ALA A 220 26.31 22.51 -12.81
N ILE A 221 27.08 23.59 -12.72
CA ILE A 221 28.04 24.00 -13.77
C ILE A 221 29.15 22.96 -13.95
N ASP A 222 29.64 22.37 -12.85
CA ASP A 222 30.65 21.31 -12.87
C ASP A 222 30.06 20.00 -13.44
N PRO A 223 30.57 19.48 -14.58
CA PRO A 223 30.10 18.24 -15.17
C PRO A 223 30.15 17.03 -14.24
N GLN A 224 31.12 16.97 -13.33
CA GLN A 224 31.22 15.86 -12.38
C GLN A 224 30.06 15.90 -11.38
N GLN A 225 29.82 17.07 -10.76
CA GLN A 225 28.71 17.25 -9.83
C GLN A 225 27.37 16.99 -10.50
N ARG A 226 27.23 17.41 -11.76
CA ARG A 226 26.03 17.18 -12.56
C ARG A 226 25.77 15.69 -12.78
N LEU A 227 26.79 14.91 -13.15
CA LEU A 227 26.68 13.46 -13.27
C LEU A 227 26.34 12.79 -11.93
N GLU A 228 26.94 13.24 -10.82
CA GLU A 228 26.63 12.72 -9.49
C GLU A 228 25.14 12.95 -9.12
N LEU A 229 24.59 14.13 -9.45
CA LEU A 229 23.16 14.41 -9.28
C LEU A 229 22.27 13.48 -10.12
N VAL A 230 22.58 13.33 -11.41
CA VAL A 230 21.82 12.45 -12.32
C VAL A 230 21.89 10.99 -11.85
N MET A 231 23.07 10.53 -11.42
CA MET A 231 23.25 9.18 -10.89
C MET A 231 22.36 8.92 -9.67
N ASN A 232 22.29 9.87 -8.74
CA ASN A 232 21.46 9.73 -7.54
C ASN A 232 19.97 9.62 -7.90
N LEU A 233 19.52 10.41 -8.88
CA LEU A 233 18.14 10.35 -9.37
C LEU A 233 17.84 9.03 -10.10
N LEU A 234 18.76 8.57 -10.96
CA LEU A 234 18.66 7.26 -11.61
C LEU A 234 18.52 6.13 -10.58
N ASN A 235 19.39 6.09 -9.57
CA ASN A 235 19.34 5.07 -8.54
C ASN A 235 18.02 5.08 -7.76
N ARG A 236 17.48 6.27 -7.47
CA ARG A 236 16.16 6.42 -6.82
C ARG A 236 15.06 5.84 -7.70
N GLU A 237 15.07 6.18 -8.98
CA GLU A 237 14.02 5.79 -9.93
C GLU A 237 14.05 4.28 -10.23
N ILE A 238 15.24 3.72 -10.44
CA ILE A 238 15.44 2.27 -10.62
C ILE A 238 14.90 1.51 -9.41
N LYS A 239 15.15 1.99 -8.20
CA LYS A 239 14.64 1.36 -6.97
C LYS A 239 13.12 1.38 -6.91
N LEU A 240 12.48 2.47 -7.37
CA LEU A 240 11.01 2.54 -7.44
C LEU A 240 10.45 1.55 -8.46
N LEU A 241 11.06 1.47 -9.66
CA LEU A 241 10.65 0.50 -10.68
C LEU A 241 10.82 -0.95 -10.22
N GLN A 242 11.91 -1.27 -9.52
CA GLN A 242 12.13 -2.61 -8.96
C GLN A 242 11.03 -2.98 -7.95
N ILE A 243 10.66 -2.06 -7.07
CA ILE A 243 9.56 -2.28 -6.11
C ILE A 243 8.23 -2.47 -6.84
N GLN A 244 7.95 -1.69 -7.89
CA GLN A 244 6.74 -1.85 -8.70
C GLN A 244 6.71 -3.22 -9.37
N SER A 245 7.83 -3.64 -9.99
CA SER A 245 7.95 -4.95 -10.62
C SER A 245 7.77 -6.10 -9.62
N ASP A 246 8.36 -5.98 -8.43
CA ASP A 246 8.18 -6.98 -7.35
C ASP A 246 6.72 -7.11 -6.91
N ILE A 247 5.99 -5.98 -6.83
CA ILE A 247 4.56 -5.96 -6.51
C ILE A 247 3.75 -6.61 -7.63
N GLU A 248 4.03 -6.29 -8.88
CA GLU A 248 3.36 -6.87 -10.05
C GLU A 248 3.60 -8.37 -10.17
N GLN A 249 4.82 -8.84 -9.94
CA GLN A 249 5.16 -10.26 -9.94
C GLN A 249 4.45 -11.02 -8.82
N LYS A 250 4.43 -10.47 -7.59
CA LYS A 250 3.69 -11.07 -6.46
C LYS A 250 2.19 -11.15 -6.74
N THR A 251 1.62 -10.06 -7.25
CA THR A 251 0.19 -9.99 -7.58
C THR A 251 -0.14 -10.98 -8.70
N SER A 252 0.71 -11.08 -9.72
CA SER A 252 0.53 -12.04 -10.82
C SER A 252 0.65 -13.49 -10.34
N PHE A 253 1.60 -13.78 -9.45
CA PHE A 253 1.75 -15.12 -8.86
C PHE A 253 0.54 -15.50 -8.01
N ASP A 254 0.02 -14.56 -7.21
CA ASP A 254 -1.19 -14.79 -6.41
C ASP A 254 -2.43 -14.99 -7.29
N LEU A 255 -2.54 -14.25 -8.41
CA LEU A 255 -3.59 -14.43 -9.40
C LEU A 255 -3.49 -15.79 -10.12
N GLU A 256 -2.30 -16.19 -10.58
CA GLU A 256 -2.08 -17.49 -11.21
C GLU A 256 -2.37 -18.65 -10.24
N LYS A 257 -1.96 -18.52 -8.97
CA LYS A 257 -2.27 -19.49 -7.92
C LYS A 257 -3.77 -19.56 -7.66
N SER A 258 -4.45 -18.42 -7.58
CA SER A 258 -5.90 -18.35 -7.40
C SER A 258 -6.67 -18.94 -8.58
N GLN A 259 -6.27 -18.64 -9.82
CA GLN A 259 -6.86 -19.22 -11.03
C GLN A 259 -6.63 -20.73 -11.11
N ARG A 260 -5.41 -21.21 -10.78
CA ARG A 260 -5.10 -22.64 -10.71
C ARG A 260 -5.94 -23.33 -9.64
N GLU A 261 -6.09 -22.73 -8.47
CA GLU A 261 -6.93 -23.28 -7.41
C GLU A 261 -8.41 -23.31 -7.82
N MET A 262 -8.92 -22.27 -8.45
CA MET A 262 -10.29 -22.22 -8.98
C MET A 262 -10.52 -23.32 -10.03
N TYR A 263 -9.57 -23.51 -10.95
CA TYR A 263 -9.62 -24.56 -11.96
C TYR A 263 -9.60 -25.96 -11.33
N LEU A 264 -8.72 -26.20 -10.36
CA LEU A 264 -8.64 -27.47 -9.64
C LEU A 264 -9.93 -27.75 -8.83
N ARG A 265 -10.53 -26.72 -8.23
CA ARG A 265 -11.84 -26.84 -7.55
C ARG A 265 -12.95 -27.20 -8.54
N GLN A 266 -12.99 -26.57 -9.71
CA GLN A 266 -13.95 -26.92 -10.76
C GLN A 266 -13.73 -28.36 -11.25
N GLN A 267 -12.49 -28.80 -11.44
CA GLN A 267 -12.20 -30.19 -11.78
C GLN A 267 -12.64 -31.15 -10.67
N LEU A 268 -12.40 -30.83 -9.40
CA LEU A 268 -12.89 -31.62 -8.26
C LEU A 268 -14.42 -31.67 -8.22
N GLU A 269 -15.12 -30.57 -8.50
CA GLU A 269 -16.58 -30.55 -8.58
C GLU A 269 -17.10 -31.44 -9.73
N VAL A 270 -16.46 -31.40 -10.89
CA VAL A 270 -16.79 -32.28 -12.03
C VAL A 270 -16.55 -33.75 -11.67
N ILE A 271 -15.38 -34.08 -11.11
CA ILE A 271 -15.04 -35.44 -10.68
C ILE A 271 -16.03 -35.95 -9.63
N ARG A 272 -16.36 -35.14 -8.60
CA ARG A 272 -17.31 -35.52 -7.56
C ARG A 272 -18.72 -35.75 -8.10
N ARG A 273 -19.14 -34.93 -9.07
CA ARG A 273 -20.42 -35.08 -9.77
C ARG A 273 -20.46 -36.35 -10.63
N GLU A 274 -19.35 -36.72 -11.27
CA GLU A 274 -19.23 -37.98 -12.02
C GLU A 274 -19.15 -39.21 -11.09
N LEU A 275 -18.62 -39.06 -9.88
CA LEU A 275 -18.54 -40.11 -8.86
C LEU A 275 -19.85 -40.34 -8.10
N GLY A 276 -20.89 -39.52 -8.31
CA GLY A 276 -22.19 -39.68 -7.67
C GLY A 276 -22.23 -39.36 -6.17
N GLU A 277 -21.23 -38.63 -5.66
CA GLU A 277 -21.26 -38.12 -4.29
C GLU A 277 -22.34 -37.01 -4.17
N GLU A 278 -23.33 -37.20 -3.28
CA GLU A 278 -24.37 -36.19 -3.02
C GLU A 278 -23.77 -34.87 -2.53
N ASP A 279 -24.43 -33.77 -2.89
CA ASP A 279 -24.00 -32.38 -2.69
C ASP A 279 -23.50 -32.10 -1.24
N PRO A 280 -22.20 -31.78 -1.03
CA PRO A 280 -21.62 -31.49 0.29
C PRO A 280 -22.33 -30.37 1.06
N ARG A 281 -23.08 -29.51 0.35
CA ARG A 281 -23.88 -28.43 0.95
C ARG A 281 -24.90 -28.94 1.96
N GLY A 282 -25.49 -30.10 1.70
CA GLY A 282 -26.48 -30.70 2.60
C GLY A 282 -25.89 -31.25 3.90
N GLY A 283 -24.61 -31.67 3.89
CA GLY A 283 -23.96 -32.30 5.03
C GLY A 283 -23.56 -31.31 6.13
N ASP A 284 -22.90 -30.20 5.76
CA ASP A 284 -22.45 -29.17 6.72
C ASP A 284 -23.64 -28.48 7.40
N LEU A 285 -24.68 -28.14 6.63
CA LEU A 285 -25.92 -27.55 7.17
C LEU A 285 -26.63 -28.48 8.16
N ARG A 286 -26.76 -29.77 7.83
CA ARG A 286 -27.38 -30.75 8.73
C ARG A 286 -26.59 -30.90 10.03
N LEU A 287 -25.26 -30.96 9.95
CA LEU A 287 -24.40 -31.08 11.14
C LEU A 287 -24.57 -29.89 12.09
N ILE A 288 -24.57 -28.66 11.56
CA ILE A 288 -24.76 -27.44 12.37
C ILE A 288 -26.16 -27.44 13.00
N GLN A 289 -27.18 -27.84 12.24
CA GLN A 289 -28.56 -27.93 12.73
C GLN A 289 -28.70 -28.95 13.87
N GLU A 290 -28.10 -30.13 13.73
CA GLU A 290 -28.08 -31.16 14.79
C GLU A 290 -27.37 -30.67 16.06
N ARG A 291 -26.23 -29.99 15.91
CA ARG A 291 -25.48 -29.44 17.05
C ARG A 291 -26.27 -28.35 17.78
N LEU A 292 -26.91 -27.43 17.06
CA LEU A 292 -27.73 -26.38 17.66
C LEU A 292 -28.95 -26.94 18.40
N ALA A 293 -29.58 -27.97 17.85
CA ALA A 293 -30.69 -28.66 18.51
C ALA A 293 -30.27 -29.35 19.82
N ALA A 294 -29.04 -29.87 19.90
CA ALA A 294 -28.55 -30.61 21.06
C ALA A 294 -28.18 -29.73 22.27
N VAL A 295 -27.89 -28.44 22.08
CA VAL A 295 -27.33 -27.56 23.12
C VAL A 295 -28.41 -26.92 24.02
N GLY A 296 -29.65 -26.86 23.53
CA GLY A 296 -30.81 -26.32 24.25
C GLY A 296 -30.72 -24.81 24.46
N LEU A 297 -30.68 -24.03 23.37
CA LEU A 297 -30.54 -22.58 23.47
C LEU A 297 -31.76 -21.94 24.19
N PRO A 298 -31.60 -20.76 24.81
CA PRO A 298 -32.74 -19.93 25.22
C PRO A 298 -33.56 -19.46 24.01
N GLU A 299 -34.83 -19.12 24.20
CA GLU A 299 -35.74 -18.72 23.11
C GLU A 299 -35.19 -17.59 22.22
N TYR A 300 -34.56 -16.57 22.82
CA TYR A 300 -33.98 -15.46 22.07
C TYR A 300 -32.79 -15.90 21.20
N ALA A 301 -31.97 -16.81 21.69
CA ALA A 301 -30.80 -17.33 20.96
C ALA A 301 -31.22 -18.35 19.89
N HIS A 302 -32.26 -19.16 20.14
CA HIS A 302 -32.84 -20.05 19.13
C HIS A 302 -33.38 -19.26 17.93
N LYS A 303 -34.13 -18.18 18.16
CA LYS A 303 -34.67 -17.34 17.07
C LYS A 303 -33.56 -16.77 16.17
N GLU A 304 -32.48 -16.28 16.76
CA GLU A 304 -31.33 -15.76 15.99
C GLU A 304 -30.59 -16.89 15.26
N ALA A 305 -30.43 -18.07 15.90
CA ALA A 305 -29.82 -19.24 15.29
C ALA A 305 -30.58 -19.71 14.03
N ASP A 306 -31.92 -19.75 14.11
CA ASP A 306 -32.77 -20.16 12.99
C ASP A 306 -32.69 -19.17 11.82
N ALA A 307 -32.66 -17.87 12.12
CA ALA A 307 -32.51 -16.82 11.10
C ALA A 307 -31.16 -16.93 10.38
N GLU A 308 -30.07 -17.15 11.12
CA GLU A 308 -28.72 -17.29 10.55
C GLU A 308 -28.53 -18.64 9.84
N LEU A 309 -29.18 -19.72 10.29
CA LEU A 309 -29.23 -21.01 9.57
C LEU A 309 -29.94 -20.87 8.21
N ALA A 310 -31.08 -20.19 8.18
CA ALA A 310 -31.82 -19.93 6.94
C ALA A 310 -30.98 -19.08 5.97
N ARG A 311 -30.24 -18.10 6.50
CA ARG A 311 -29.30 -17.29 5.71
C ARG A 311 -28.14 -18.14 5.18
N LEU A 312 -27.52 -18.98 6.01
CA LEU A 312 -26.42 -19.86 5.62
C LEU A 312 -26.82 -20.81 4.49
N ALA A 313 -28.06 -21.31 4.50
CA ALA A 313 -28.60 -22.19 3.46
C ALA A 313 -28.72 -21.52 2.08
N LEU A 314 -28.86 -20.19 2.03
CA LEU A 314 -28.96 -19.41 0.79
C LEU A 314 -27.59 -18.94 0.28
N LEU A 315 -26.58 -18.86 1.15
CA LEU A 315 -25.26 -18.34 0.81
C LEU A 315 -24.43 -19.37 0.03
N SER A 316 -23.67 -18.89 -0.96
CA SER A 316 -22.67 -19.70 -1.66
C SER A 316 -21.47 -19.96 -0.73
N PRO A 317 -20.94 -21.19 -0.62
CA PRO A 317 -19.74 -21.50 0.17
C PRO A 317 -18.48 -20.73 -0.25
N ALA A 318 -18.45 -20.17 -1.47
CA ALA A 318 -17.36 -19.32 -1.95
C ALA A 318 -17.46 -17.87 -1.46
N SER A 319 -18.57 -17.48 -0.82
CA SER A 319 -18.77 -16.12 -0.31
C SER A 319 -18.01 -15.90 1.01
N SER A 320 -17.41 -14.72 1.17
CA SER A 320 -16.83 -14.27 2.44
C SER A 320 -17.86 -14.22 3.58
N GLU A 321 -19.14 -14.03 3.26
CA GLU A 321 -20.23 -14.04 4.24
C GLU A 321 -20.53 -15.45 4.78
N TYR A 322 -20.33 -16.49 3.97
CA TYR A 322 -20.60 -17.87 4.38
C TYR A 322 -19.72 -18.26 5.57
N GLY A 323 -18.42 -17.93 5.52
CA GLY A 323 -17.49 -18.19 6.60
C GLY A 323 -17.87 -17.47 7.90
N VAL A 324 -18.30 -16.21 7.80
CA VAL A 324 -18.70 -15.39 8.98
C VAL A 324 -19.93 -15.98 9.66
N VAL A 325 -20.99 -16.28 8.90
CA VAL A 325 -22.24 -16.84 9.44
C VAL A 325 -22.00 -18.24 10.02
N ARG A 326 -21.23 -19.07 9.33
CA ARG A 326 -20.85 -20.41 9.80
C ARG A 326 -20.11 -20.35 11.12
N THR A 327 -19.05 -19.54 11.23
CA THR A 327 -18.28 -19.39 12.47
C THR A 327 -19.14 -18.84 13.60
N TYR A 328 -20.08 -17.92 13.33
CA TYR A 328 -21.02 -17.44 14.35
C TYR A 328 -21.89 -18.58 14.91
N LEU A 329 -22.49 -19.40 14.05
CA LEU A 329 -23.28 -20.55 14.47
C LEU A 329 -22.43 -21.59 15.22
N GLU A 330 -21.18 -21.80 14.81
CA GLU A 330 -20.20 -22.63 15.51
C GLU A 330 -19.98 -22.15 16.95
N TRP A 331 -19.67 -20.87 17.14
CA TRP A 331 -19.54 -20.29 18.48
C TRP A 331 -20.82 -20.45 19.30
N LEU A 332 -21.98 -20.31 18.67
CA LEU A 332 -23.26 -20.40 19.36
C LEU A 332 -23.50 -21.79 19.96
N TYR A 333 -23.22 -22.88 19.22
CA TYR A 333 -23.41 -24.24 19.74
C TYR A 333 -22.26 -24.73 20.63
N GLU A 334 -21.06 -24.14 20.55
CA GLU A 334 -19.91 -24.53 21.39
C GLU A 334 -19.92 -23.88 22.77
N LEU A 335 -20.71 -22.82 22.97
CA LEU A 335 -20.86 -22.19 24.27
C LEU A 335 -21.64 -23.08 25.25
N PRO A 336 -21.26 -23.13 26.54
CA PRO A 336 -21.90 -24.00 27.52
C PRO A 336 -23.20 -23.40 28.08
N TRP A 337 -24.26 -23.33 27.29
CA TRP A 337 -25.54 -22.70 27.66
C TRP A 337 -26.22 -23.34 28.88
N ASN A 338 -26.21 -24.67 28.94
CA ASN A 338 -26.88 -25.46 30.00
C ASN A 338 -25.96 -26.40 30.76
N GLN A 339 -24.68 -26.45 30.39
CA GLN A 339 -23.71 -27.35 31.03
C GLN A 339 -23.17 -26.69 32.30
N LEU A 340 -23.41 -27.30 33.45
CA LEU A 340 -22.89 -26.85 34.75
C LEU A 340 -21.94 -27.90 35.31
N SER A 341 -20.82 -27.45 35.87
CA SER A 341 -20.00 -28.29 36.75
C SER A 341 -20.83 -28.69 37.97
N ALA A 342 -20.74 -29.96 38.38
CA ALA A 342 -21.32 -30.44 39.62
C ALA A 342 -20.60 -29.77 40.81
N SER A 343 -21.15 -28.66 41.31
CA SER A 343 -20.53 -27.87 42.37
C SER A 343 -21.35 -27.92 43.64
N THR A 344 -20.75 -28.40 44.73
CA THR A 344 -21.32 -28.35 46.08
C THR A 344 -20.31 -27.70 47.02
N VAL A 345 -20.76 -26.72 47.80
CA VAL A 345 -19.87 -26.03 48.75
C VAL A 345 -19.74 -26.87 50.02
N ASP A 346 -18.64 -27.62 50.12
CA ASP A 346 -18.21 -28.30 51.34
C ASP A 346 -17.03 -27.56 51.98
N LEU A 347 -17.28 -26.96 53.15
CA LEU A 347 -16.29 -26.19 53.89
C LEU A 347 -15.18 -27.08 54.49
N ALA A 348 -15.49 -28.33 54.84
CA ALA A 348 -14.50 -29.25 55.38
C ALA A 348 -13.53 -29.67 54.28
N HIS A 349 -14.06 -30.04 53.11
CA HIS A 349 -13.26 -30.32 51.93
C HIS A 349 -12.44 -29.09 51.48
N ALA A 350 -13.05 -27.90 51.44
CA ALA A 350 -12.35 -26.68 51.06
C ALA A 350 -11.18 -26.36 51.98
N ARG A 351 -11.34 -26.54 53.30
CA ARG A 351 -10.26 -26.38 54.28
C ARG A 351 -9.12 -27.36 54.00
N GLN A 352 -9.44 -28.63 53.80
CA GLN A 352 -8.45 -29.66 53.48
C GLN A 352 -7.65 -29.33 52.21
N VAL A 353 -8.32 -28.91 51.13
CA VAL A 353 -7.65 -28.51 49.88
C VAL A 353 -6.72 -27.32 50.10
N LEU A 354 -7.21 -26.26 50.76
CA LEU A 354 -6.41 -25.06 51.04
C LEU A 354 -5.19 -25.37 51.93
N ASP A 355 -5.35 -26.22 52.94
CA ASP A 355 -4.27 -26.60 53.85
C ASP A 355 -3.24 -27.51 53.19
N SER A 356 -3.67 -28.38 52.27
CA SER A 356 -2.76 -29.28 51.54
C SER A 356 -1.94 -28.58 50.46
N GLU A 357 -2.46 -27.51 49.84
CA GLU A 357 -1.82 -26.83 48.71
C GLU A 357 -1.05 -25.56 49.12
N HIS A 358 -1.31 -25.02 50.31
CA HIS A 358 -0.70 -23.79 50.80
C HIS A 358 -0.26 -23.92 52.26
N GLU A 359 1.04 -23.79 52.53
CA GLU A 359 1.56 -23.75 53.89
C GLU A 359 1.40 -22.34 54.51
N GLY A 360 0.95 -22.25 55.76
CA GLY A 360 0.69 -20.97 56.43
C GLY A 360 -0.57 -20.26 55.92
N LEU A 361 -0.51 -18.92 55.80
CA LEU A 361 -1.62 -18.07 55.31
C LEU A 361 -2.94 -18.23 56.09
N GLU A 362 -2.88 -18.55 57.38
CA GLU A 362 -4.05 -18.87 58.21
C GLU A 362 -5.18 -17.83 58.13
N GLN A 363 -4.84 -16.54 58.19
CA GLN A 363 -5.83 -15.46 58.08
C GLN A 363 -6.51 -15.41 56.70
N VAL A 364 -5.74 -15.66 55.62
CA VAL A 364 -6.27 -15.64 54.24
C VAL A 364 -7.15 -16.86 53.98
N LYS A 365 -6.69 -18.06 54.39
CA LYS A 365 -7.48 -19.29 54.30
C LYS A 365 -8.79 -19.17 55.07
N GLN A 366 -8.74 -18.67 56.29
CA GLN A 366 -9.94 -18.43 57.09
C GLN A 366 -10.91 -17.47 56.39
N ARG A 367 -10.41 -16.40 55.76
CA ARG A 367 -11.24 -15.45 55.00
C ARG A 367 -11.87 -16.07 53.75
N ILE A 368 -11.14 -16.94 53.05
CA ILE A 368 -11.68 -17.71 51.92
C ILE A 368 -12.79 -18.64 52.39
N LEU A 369 -12.60 -19.35 53.51
CA LEU A 369 -13.63 -20.23 54.08
C LEU A 369 -14.88 -19.47 54.53
N GLU A 370 -14.72 -18.28 55.13
CA GLU A 370 -15.84 -17.38 55.44
C GLU A 370 -16.61 -16.98 54.18
N TYR A 371 -15.90 -16.61 53.12
CA TYR A 371 -16.51 -16.27 51.83
C TYR A 371 -17.30 -17.46 51.25
N LEU A 372 -16.72 -18.65 51.25
CA LEU A 372 -17.40 -19.88 50.83
C LEU A 372 -18.61 -20.21 51.70
N ALA A 373 -18.54 -19.93 53.01
CA ALA A 373 -19.67 -20.14 53.92
C ALA A 373 -20.85 -19.21 53.58
N VAL A 374 -20.58 -17.95 53.23
CA VAL A 374 -21.63 -17.03 52.75
C VAL A 374 -22.23 -17.53 51.43
N LEU A 375 -21.40 -18.01 50.50
CA LEU A 375 -21.88 -18.60 49.24
C LEU A 375 -22.72 -19.86 49.46
N LYS A 376 -22.44 -20.65 50.50
CA LYS A 376 -23.24 -21.84 50.87
C LYS A 376 -24.63 -21.46 51.37
N LEU A 377 -24.77 -20.33 52.07
CA LEU A 377 -26.03 -19.86 52.64
C LEU A 377 -26.92 -19.15 51.62
N LYS A 378 -26.33 -18.51 50.61
CA LYS A 378 -27.09 -17.87 49.53
C LYS A 378 -27.41 -18.90 48.44
N ALA A 379 -28.70 -19.13 48.19
CA ALA A 379 -29.16 -19.99 47.10
C ALA A 379 -28.76 -19.46 45.70
N ASP A 380 -28.51 -18.15 45.61
CA ASP A 380 -28.01 -17.47 44.41
C ASP A 380 -26.56 -17.06 44.65
N LEU A 381 -25.65 -17.34 43.71
CA LEU A 381 -24.20 -17.01 43.76
C LEU A 381 -23.91 -15.49 43.73
N ARG A 382 -24.87 -14.65 44.10
CA ARG A 382 -24.82 -13.19 44.17
C ARG A 382 -24.04 -12.74 45.41
N GLY A 383 -22.75 -13.02 45.40
CA GLY A 383 -21.78 -12.61 46.41
C GLY A 383 -20.83 -11.53 45.89
N PRO A 384 -20.18 -10.76 46.79
CA PRO A 384 -19.13 -9.82 46.41
C PRO A 384 -17.94 -10.57 45.78
N ILE A 385 -17.26 -9.94 44.82
CA ILE A 385 -16.09 -10.55 44.16
C ILE A 385 -14.94 -10.63 45.16
N LEU A 386 -14.30 -11.79 45.25
CA LEU A 386 -13.13 -11.99 46.11
C LEU A 386 -11.88 -11.37 45.45
N CYS A 387 -11.34 -10.30 46.06
CA CYS A 387 -10.10 -9.66 45.61
C CYS A 387 -8.91 -10.14 46.46
N LEU A 388 -7.88 -10.70 45.82
CA LEU A 388 -6.62 -11.08 46.46
C LEU A 388 -5.53 -10.04 46.17
N ALA A 389 -5.17 -9.23 47.17
CA ALA A 389 -4.15 -8.19 47.06
C ALA A 389 -2.85 -8.57 47.79
N GLY A 390 -1.70 -8.18 47.24
CA GLY A 390 -0.38 -8.51 47.81
C GLY A 390 0.77 -8.34 46.81
N PRO A 391 2.03 -8.50 47.23
CA PRO A 391 3.17 -8.46 46.32
C PRO A 391 3.15 -9.62 45.30
N PRO A 392 3.89 -9.53 44.19
CA PRO A 392 4.04 -10.65 43.25
C PRO A 392 4.71 -11.86 43.94
N GLY A 393 4.36 -13.07 43.51
CA GLY A 393 4.97 -14.31 44.01
C GLY A 393 4.34 -14.93 45.27
N VAL A 394 3.35 -14.28 45.90
CA VAL A 394 2.68 -14.78 47.13
C VAL A 394 1.63 -15.88 46.90
N GLY A 395 1.57 -16.48 45.69
CA GLY A 395 0.68 -17.61 45.42
C GLY A 395 -0.79 -17.29 45.13
N LYS A 396 -1.15 -16.03 44.79
CA LYS A 396 -2.55 -15.62 44.52
C LYS A 396 -3.24 -16.49 43.46
N THR A 397 -2.54 -16.74 42.35
CA THR A 397 -3.07 -17.58 41.25
C THR A 397 -3.23 -19.03 41.66
N SER A 398 -2.35 -19.52 42.54
CA SER A 398 -2.46 -20.85 43.12
C SER A 398 -3.68 -20.94 44.04
N LEU A 399 -3.93 -19.93 44.88
CA LEU A 399 -5.14 -19.86 45.73
C LEU A 399 -6.44 -19.88 44.90
N GLY A 400 -6.51 -19.12 43.80
CA GLY A 400 -7.67 -19.14 42.90
C GLY A 400 -7.94 -20.53 42.32
N ARG A 401 -6.89 -21.28 41.97
CA ARG A 401 -7.01 -22.66 41.49
C ARG A 401 -7.49 -23.61 42.58
N SER A 402 -6.99 -23.47 43.81
CA SER A 402 -7.42 -24.26 44.96
C SER A 402 -8.90 -24.01 45.29
N ILE A 403 -9.38 -22.77 45.16
CA ILE A 403 -10.79 -22.43 45.32
C ILE A 403 -11.65 -23.15 44.26
N ALA A 404 -11.23 -23.12 42.99
CA ALA A 404 -11.94 -23.82 41.92
C ALA A 404 -12.00 -25.33 42.16
N ARG A 405 -10.88 -25.93 42.58
CA ARG A 405 -10.79 -27.35 42.95
C ARG A 405 -11.71 -27.69 44.13
N ALA A 406 -11.68 -26.89 45.19
CA ALA A 406 -12.54 -27.06 46.36
C ALA A 406 -14.04 -26.95 46.03
N LEU A 407 -14.39 -26.15 45.02
CA LEU A 407 -15.76 -25.98 44.54
C LEU A 407 -16.18 -27.03 43.49
N GLY A 408 -15.26 -27.86 43.01
CA GLY A 408 -15.52 -28.78 41.89
C GLY A 408 -15.85 -28.06 40.58
N ARG A 409 -15.31 -26.86 40.36
CA ARG A 409 -15.58 -26.02 39.19
C ARG A 409 -14.35 -25.93 38.30
N GLN A 410 -14.59 -25.74 37.00
CA GLN A 410 -13.51 -25.47 36.05
C GLN A 410 -12.81 -24.16 36.39
N PHE A 411 -11.47 -24.16 36.37
CA PHE A 411 -10.66 -22.97 36.63
C PHE A 411 -10.29 -22.29 35.33
N VAL A 412 -10.59 -21.00 35.23
CA VAL A 412 -10.23 -20.16 34.10
C VAL A 412 -9.37 -19.01 34.60
N ARG A 413 -8.26 -18.74 33.92
CA ARG A 413 -7.41 -17.59 34.22
C ARG A 413 -7.42 -16.61 33.05
N LEU A 414 -7.82 -15.38 33.33
CA LEU A 414 -7.82 -14.27 32.40
C LEU A 414 -6.83 -13.20 32.90
N SER A 415 -5.77 -12.95 32.13
CA SER A 415 -4.86 -11.83 32.42
C SER A 415 -5.37 -10.58 31.72
N VAL A 416 -5.61 -9.51 32.49
CA VAL A 416 -6.04 -8.20 31.96
C VAL A 416 -4.93 -7.15 32.01
N GLY A 417 -3.74 -7.52 32.50
CA GLY A 417 -2.56 -6.68 32.47
C GLY A 417 -2.18 -6.29 31.06
N GLY A 418 -2.07 -4.98 30.80
CA GLY A 418 -1.72 -4.43 29.50
C GLY A 418 -2.85 -4.38 28.48
N VAL A 419 -4.08 -4.78 28.85
CA VAL A 419 -5.28 -4.58 28.01
C VAL A 419 -5.55 -3.08 27.89
N ARG A 420 -5.76 -2.63 26.65
CA ARG A 420 -5.99 -1.21 26.30
C ARG A 420 -7.25 -0.99 25.48
N ASP A 421 -7.88 -2.05 25.01
CA ASP A 421 -9.06 -2.00 24.15
C ASP A 421 -10.18 -2.85 24.74
N GLU A 422 -11.39 -2.29 24.74
CA GLU A 422 -12.62 -2.95 25.16
C GLU A 422 -12.95 -4.17 24.27
N ALA A 423 -12.56 -4.14 23.00
CA ALA A 423 -12.77 -5.26 22.09
C ALA A 423 -12.03 -6.54 22.52
N GLU A 424 -10.98 -6.45 23.35
CA GLU A 424 -10.35 -7.65 23.92
C GLU A 424 -11.28 -8.37 24.93
N ILE A 425 -12.20 -7.64 25.56
CA ILE A 425 -13.15 -8.16 26.54
C ILE A 425 -14.48 -8.56 25.87
N ARG A 426 -15.07 -7.67 25.05
CA ARG A 426 -16.37 -7.88 24.37
C ARG A 426 -16.25 -8.61 23.01
N GLY A 427 -15.20 -8.32 22.25
CA GLY A 427 -15.01 -8.77 20.87
C GLY A 427 -15.30 -7.70 19.84
N HIS A 428 -15.06 -8.02 18.57
CA HIS A 428 -15.34 -7.10 17.45
C HIS A 428 -16.70 -7.38 16.82
N ARG A 429 -17.29 -6.35 16.19
CA ARG A 429 -18.53 -6.51 15.43
C ARG A 429 -18.35 -7.55 14.33
N ARG A 430 -19.35 -8.43 14.16
CA ARG A 430 -19.40 -9.51 13.15
C ARG A 430 -19.19 -9.05 11.69
N THR A 431 -19.35 -7.77 11.41
CA THR A 431 -19.17 -7.18 10.08
C THR A 431 -17.70 -7.10 9.65
N TYR A 432 -16.75 -7.22 10.57
CA TYR A 432 -15.32 -7.24 10.24
C TYR A 432 -14.87 -8.65 9.86
N ILE A 433 -14.16 -8.78 8.73
CA ILE A 433 -13.57 -10.05 8.30
C ILE A 433 -12.56 -10.48 9.37
N GLY A 434 -12.75 -11.68 9.92
CA GLY A 434 -11.93 -12.23 11.00
C GLY A 434 -12.32 -11.77 12.41
N ALA A 435 -13.50 -11.16 12.60
CA ALA A 435 -14.02 -10.83 13.93
C ALA A 435 -14.14 -12.08 14.80
N LEU A 436 -13.62 -11.99 16.03
CA LEU A 436 -13.73 -13.02 17.05
C LEU A 436 -14.45 -12.47 18.29
N PRO A 437 -15.19 -13.33 19.03
CA PRO A 437 -15.71 -12.99 20.34
C PRO A 437 -14.59 -12.58 21.30
N GLY A 438 -14.88 -11.72 22.28
CA GLY A 438 -13.91 -11.29 23.27
C GLY A 438 -13.43 -12.44 24.18
N ARG A 439 -12.35 -12.20 24.92
CA ARG A 439 -11.67 -13.24 25.73
C ARG A 439 -12.59 -13.93 26.73
N ILE A 440 -13.61 -13.25 27.26
CA ILE A 440 -14.58 -13.84 28.19
C ILE A 440 -15.30 -15.03 27.55
N LEU A 441 -15.85 -14.86 26.35
CA LEU A 441 -16.57 -15.92 25.64
C LEU A 441 -15.63 -17.03 25.16
N GLN A 442 -14.41 -16.67 24.74
CA GLN A 442 -13.40 -17.67 24.36
C GLN A 442 -13.04 -18.59 25.53
N GLU A 443 -12.83 -18.02 26.71
CA GLU A 443 -12.50 -18.80 27.90
C GLU A 443 -13.71 -19.57 28.46
N LEU A 444 -14.94 -19.04 28.34
CA LEU A 444 -16.16 -19.80 28.65
C LEU A 444 -16.30 -21.04 27.77
N ARG A 445 -16.04 -20.90 26.45
CA ARG A 445 -16.00 -22.05 25.52
C ARG A 445 -14.94 -23.06 25.94
N ARG A 446 -13.72 -22.62 26.31
CA ARG A 446 -12.65 -23.50 26.80
C ARG A 446 -13.02 -24.22 28.09
N ALA A 447 -13.72 -23.55 28.99
CA ALA A 447 -14.16 -24.14 30.25
C ALA A 447 -15.26 -25.18 30.07
N GLY A 448 -16.05 -25.10 28.99
CA GLY A 448 -17.12 -26.05 28.70
C GLY A 448 -18.25 -26.09 29.74
N THR A 449 -18.30 -25.15 30.68
CA THR A 449 -19.34 -25.06 31.70
C THR A 449 -19.73 -23.61 31.94
N ARG A 450 -20.98 -23.36 32.36
CA ARG A 450 -21.55 -22.02 32.62
C ARG A 450 -21.16 -21.44 33.99
N ASN A 451 -20.66 -22.26 34.90
CA ASN A 451 -20.28 -21.88 36.26
C ASN A 451 -18.79 -22.09 36.58
N PRO A 452 -17.83 -21.69 35.71
CA PRO A 452 -16.42 -21.78 36.02
C PRO A 452 -16.03 -20.73 37.08
N VAL A 453 -14.88 -20.94 37.70
CA VAL A 453 -14.22 -19.91 38.51
C VAL A 453 -13.31 -19.11 37.59
N PHE A 454 -13.73 -17.90 37.26
CA PHE A 454 -12.91 -16.91 36.58
C PHE A 454 -11.97 -16.23 37.56
N MET A 455 -10.67 -16.37 37.33
CA MET A 455 -9.65 -15.57 37.99
C MET A 455 -9.15 -14.50 37.03
N ILE A 456 -9.43 -13.25 37.36
CA ILE A 456 -8.96 -12.08 36.63
C ILE A 456 -7.68 -11.58 37.30
N ASP A 457 -6.55 -11.71 36.61
CA ASP A 457 -5.22 -11.39 37.13
C ASP A 457 -4.73 -10.04 36.60
N GLU A 458 -3.94 -9.33 37.41
CA GLU A 458 -3.36 -8.02 37.08
C GLU A 458 -4.37 -6.90 36.76
N VAL A 459 -5.50 -6.86 37.48
CA VAL A 459 -6.53 -5.80 37.35
C VAL A 459 -5.96 -4.40 37.61
N ASP A 460 -4.92 -4.30 38.44
CA ASP A 460 -4.18 -3.07 38.73
C ASP A 460 -3.38 -2.53 37.53
N LYS A 461 -3.18 -3.35 36.50
CA LYS A 461 -2.39 -3.01 35.29
C LYS A 461 -3.25 -2.79 34.05
N ILE A 462 -4.55 -2.54 34.23
CA ILE A 462 -5.44 -2.13 33.14
C ILE A 462 -5.15 -0.65 32.82
N GLY A 463 -4.96 -0.34 31.54
CA GLY A 463 -4.76 1.04 31.08
C GLY A 463 -5.92 1.50 30.20
N ALA A 464 -6.33 2.76 30.35
CA ALA A 464 -7.29 3.38 29.43
C ALA A 464 -6.62 3.64 28.07
N GLY A 465 -7.17 3.09 26.99
CA GLY A 465 -6.71 3.33 25.62
C GLY A 465 -7.57 4.34 24.86
N ALA A 466 -7.15 4.69 23.64
CA ALA A 466 -7.86 5.66 22.79
C ALA A 466 -9.19 5.14 22.20
N GLN A 467 -9.46 3.83 22.27
CA GLN A 467 -10.61 3.17 21.65
C GLN A 467 -11.71 2.73 22.64
N GLY A 468 -11.56 3.01 23.93
CA GLY A 468 -12.56 2.69 24.96
C GLY A 468 -11.96 2.49 26.33
N ASP A 469 -12.82 2.30 27.34
CA ASP A 469 -12.41 1.98 28.71
C ASP A 469 -12.58 0.47 28.99
N PRO A 470 -11.51 -0.33 28.94
CA PRO A 470 -11.60 -1.77 29.24
C PRO A 470 -12.03 -2.05 30.69
N ALA A 471 -11.88 -1.09 31.61
CA ALA A 471 -12.39 -1.25 32.97
C ALA A 471 -13.92 -1.19 33.00
N ALA A 472 -14.56 -0.36 32.16
CA ALA A 472 -16.00 -0.31 32.02
C ALA A 472 -16.57 -1.62 31.45
N ALA A 473 -15.90 -2.19 30.43
CA ALA A 473 -16.27 -3.49 29.86
C ALA A 473 -16.17 -4.62 30.90
N LEU A 474 -15.10 -4.62 31.71
CA LEU A 474 -14.95 -5.58 32.82
C LEU A 474 -16.00 -5.37 33.91
N LEU A 475 -16.41 -4.13 34.17
CA LEU A 475 -17.46 -3.84 35.14
C LEU A 475 -18.80 -4.43 34.70
N GLU A 476 -19.13 -4.37 33.42
CA GLU A 476 -20.35 -5.01 32.88
C GLU A 476 -20.34 -6.55 33.07
N VAL A 477 -19.17 -7.19 32.95
CA VAL A 477 -18.99 -8.63 33.19
C VAL A 477 -19.10 -8.98 34.67
N LEU A 478 -18.55 -8.12 35.52
CA LEU A 478 -18.41 -8.35 36.97
C LEU A 478 -19.67 -7.94 37.76
N ASP A 479 -20.43 -6.97 37.26
CA ASP A 479 -21.67 -6.51 37.86
C ASP A 479 -22.78 -7.55 37.66
N LEU A 480 -23.37 -7.98 38.79
CA LEU A 480 -24.40 -9.01 38.83
C LEU A 480 -25.72 -8.57 38.19
N GLU A 481 -25.96 -7.27 38.06
CA GLU A 481 -27.13 -6.73 37.37
C GLU A 481 -26.94 -6.71 35.85
N GLN A 482 -25.73 -6.41 35.39
CA GLN A 482 -25.43 -6.23 33.97
C GLN A 482 -25.02 -7.52 33.27
N ASN A 483 -24.29 -8.42 33.95
CA ASN A 483 -23.71 -9.61 33.31
C ASN A 483 -24.72 -10.62 32.76
N ARG A 484 -26.00 -10.50 33.13
CA ARG A 484 -27.11 -11.29 32.59
C ARG A 484 -27.46 -10.91 31.15
N ALA A 485 -27.13 -9.67 30.77
CA ALA A 485 -27.37 -9.08 29.47
C ALA A 485 -26.10 -8.40 28.96
N PHE A 486 -24.95 -9.07 29.14
CA PHE A 486 -23.65 -8.60 28.67
C PHE A 486 -23.68 -8.37 27.14
N SER A 487 -23.28 -7.16 26.73
CA SER A 487 -23.43 -6.64 25.37
C SER A 487 -22.29 -6.97 24.40
#